data_AF-A0A7J9G7W0-F1
#
_entry.id   AF-A0A7J9G7W0-F1
#
_cell.length_a   1.000
_cell.length_b   1.000
_cell.length_c   1.000
_cell.angle_alpha   90.00
_cell.angle_beta   90.00
_cell.angle_gamma   90.00
#
_symmetry.space_group_name_H-M   'P 1'
#
loop_
_entity.id
_entity.type
_entity.pdbx_description
1 polymer ?
#
loop_
_entity_poly.entity_id
_entity_poly.type
_entity_poly.pdbx_seq_one_letter_code
_entity_poly.pdbx_strand_id
1 'polypeptide(L)'
;MQFGSSNTAVFFKMRVAGVLHIFQFETKQGEEICVALQTHINDVMLRRYSKARSVANGSVNGDVSNNFKPPSLEVYEKRVQDLSKAVEESQKNTNQLLGELHEKQKQELKTQEELECLKNALRKEKEDLMEVMLDRDRIRSLCEEKDTALQASLIFNLLKLAALLEKKTVEVRLAKLSNLALENNSKGNMAVTVNEPLHKLQDELKLRNEELHMAVEKTKRLTNEKVILEQRITELERKKDEEVKILKKSYEQECRALKFQMSELGMKLERVTNELAVSESTLAVRNADVSALQNNLKELEELREMREDIDRKNEQTAAILKMQGAQLAELEVLYKEEQILRKRYFNTIEDMKGKVRVFCRLRPLNEKEMLEKERKVLMGLDEFTVEHPWKDDKAKQHMYDRVFDDSATQEDIFEDTRYLVQSAVDGYNVCIFAYGQTGSGKTFTIYGSDNNPGLTPRAIAELFKILRRDSNKFSFSLKAYMVELYQDTLVDLLLPKNAKRLKLDIKKDSKGMVAVENATVIPISTFEELKSIIQRGSERRHISGTQMNEESSRSHLILSVVIESTNLQTQSVARGK
;
A
#
# COMPACT_ATOMS: atom_id res chain seq x y z
N MET A 1 48.50 25.66 -4.36
CA MET A 1 48.73 25.54 -5.82
C MET A 1 49.07 26.91 -6.36
N GLN A 2 49.59 26.99 -7.58
CA GLN A 2 49.56 28.22 -8.39
C GLN A 2 48.97 27.89 -9.76
N PHE A 3 48.16 28.79 -10.29
CA PHE A 3 47.61 28.74 -11.64
C PHE A 3 48.21 29.89 -12.45
N GLY A 4 48.43 29.68 -13.74
CA GLY A 4 48.90 30.70 -14.65
C GLY A 4 48.39 30.44 -16.06
N SER A 5 48.10 31.51 -16.80
CA SER A 5 47.64 31.46 -18.17
C SER A 5 48.57 32.26 -19.08
N SER A 6 48.55 31.88 -20.36
CA SER A 6 49.09 32.62 -21.49
C SER A 6 48.08 32.51 -22.63
N ASN A 7 48.25 33.32 -23.68
CA ASN A 7 47.36 33.31 -24.84
C ASN A 7 47.30 31.95 -25.58
N THR A 8 48.22 31.02 -25.30
CA THR A 8 48.31 29.70 -25.97
C THR A 8 48.13 28.50 -25.05
N ALA A 9 48.32 28.63 -23.73
CA ALA A 9 48.11 27.54 -22.78
C ALA A 9 47.80 28.02 -21.35
N VAL A 10 47.02 27.22 -20.62
CA VAL A 10 46.82 27.33 -19.17
C VAL A 10 47.60 26.24 -18.47
N PHE A 11 48.23 26.55 -17.34
CA PHE A 11 48.94 25.58 -16.51
C PHE A 11 48.60 25.71 -15.03
N PHE A 12 48.56 24.57 -14.33
CA PHE A 12 48.47 24.53 -12.87
C PHE A 12 49.62 23.74 -12.26
N LYS A 13 50.09 24.22 -11.11
CA LYS A 13 51.20 23.65 -10.34
C LYS A 13 50.72 23.20 -8.96
N MET A 14 50.80 21.90 -8.72
CA MET A 14 50.41 21.24 -7.47
C MET A 14 51.63 20.55 -6.86
N ARG A 15 51.84 20.68 -5.54
CA ARG A 15 52.83 19.89 -4.81
C ARG A 15 52.11 18.84 -3.97
N VAL A 16 52.42 17.56 -4.17
CA VAL A 16 51.86 16.42 -3.43
C VAL A 16 53.03 15.59 -2.89
N ALA A 17 52.99 15.21 -1.61
CA ALA A 17 54.08 14.47 -0.96
C ALA A 17 55.50 15.04 -1.23
N GLY A 18 55.62 16.38 -1.30
CA GLY A 18 56.86 17.09 -1.63
C GLY A 18 57.16 17.25 -3.13
N VAL A 19 56.69 16.33 -3.99
CA VAL A 19 56.91 16.36 -5.45
C VAL A 19 56.04 17.43 -6.11
N LEU A 20 56.62 18.21 -7.03
CA LEU A 20 55.92 19.25 -7.79
C LEU A 20 55.45 18.71 -9.15
N HIS A 21 54.15 18.60 -9.34
CA HIS A 21 53.53 18.28 -10.62
C HIS A 21 53.08 19.56 -11.32
N ILE A 22 53.31 19.62 -12.63
CA ILE A 22 52.92 20.72 -13.50
C ILE A 22 52.09 20.10 -14.63
N PHE A 23 50.87 20.60 -14.81
CA PHE A 23 49.97 20.19 -15.88
C PHE A 23 49.69 21.40 -16.77
N GLN A 24 49.69 21.19 -18.09
CA GLN A 24 49.50 22.22 -19.11
C GLN A 24 48.43 21.76 -20.10
N PHE A 25 47.53 22.66 -20.46
CA PHE A 25 46.37 22.39 -21.32
C PHE A 25 46.19 23.50 -22.36
N GLU A 26 45.67 23.16 -23.53
CA GLU A 26 45.26 24.13 -24.55
C GLU A 26 44.07 24.95 -24.06
N THR A 27 44.08 26.27 -24.31
CA THR A 27 43.24 27.25 -23.58
C THR A 27 41.75 26.91 -23.54
N LYS A 28 41.12 26.62 -24.69
CA LYS A 28 39.67 26.43 -24.79
C LYS A 28 39.09 25.29 -23.94
N GLN A 29 39.87 24.25 -23.61
CA GLN A 29 39.43 23.19 -22.69
C GLN A 29 40.11 23.33 -21.32
N GLY A 30 41.34 23.84 -21.29
CA GLY A 30 42.11 24.06 -20.07
C GLY A 30 41.47 25.05 -19.10
N GLU A 31 40.79 26.09 -19.60
CA GLU A 31 40.11 27.09 -18.76
C GLU A 31 38.92 26.47 -18.02
N GLU A 32 38.01 25.78 -18.71
CA GLU A 32 36.86 25.10 -18.10
C GLU A 32 37.29 24.04 -17.07
N ILE A 33 38.31 23.24 -17.41
CA ILE A 33 38.89 22.23 -16.50
C ILE A 33 39.51 22.89 -15.27
N CYS A 34 40.23 24.01 -15.42
CA CYS A 34 40.80 24.73 -14.28
C CYS A 34 39.71 25.37 -13.40
N VAL A 35 38.65 25.93 -13.98
CA VAL A 35 37.50 26.48 -13.23
C VAL A 35 36.76 25.38 -12.49
N ALA A 36 36.51 24.23 -13.12
CA ALA A 36 35.87 23.08 -12.48
C ALA A 36 36.72 22.53 -11.31
N LEU A 37 38.04 22.36 -11.51
CA LEU A 37 38.96 21.93 -10.46
C LEU A 37 39.04 22.96 -9.32
N GLN A 38 39.16 24.25 -9.63
CA GLN A 38 39.18 25.32 -8.63
C GLN A 38 37.90 25.33 -7.79
N THR A 39 36.74 25.12 -8.44
CA THR A 39 35.42 25.08 -7.79
C THR A 39 35.28 23.85 -6.91
N HIS A 40 35.63 22.66 -7.41
CA HIS A 40 35.54 21.41 -6.65
C HIS A 40 36.53 21.38 -5.47
N ILE A 41 37.74 21.90 -5.64
CA ILE A 41 38.71 22.03 -4.55
C ILE A 41 38.23 23.03 -3.50
N ASN A 42 37.66 24.17 -3.90
CA ASN A 42 37.08 25.14 -2.97
C ASN A 42 35.91 24.54 -2.18
N ASP A 43 35.01 23.78 -2.83
CA ASP A 43 33.90 23.08 -2.18
C ASP A 43 34.40 21.97 -1.23
N VAL A 44 35.37 21.14 -1.63
CA VAL A 44 36.00 20.14 -0.74
C VAL A 44 36.70 20.80 0.46
N MET A 45 37.33 21.97 0.27
CA MET A 45 37.92 22.74 1.37
C MET A 45 36.85 23.33 2.29
N LEU A 46 35.78 23.92 1.74
CA LEU A 46 34.63 24.43 2.50
C LEU A 46 33.95 23.30 3.30
N ARG A 47 33.75 22.12 2.71
CA ARG A 47 33.21 20.94 3.39
C ARG A 47 34.13 20.39 4.50
N ARG A 48 35.45 20.56 4.38
CA ARG A 48 36.39 20.25 5.48
C ARG A 48 36.34 21.29 6.59
N TYR A 49 36.27 22.59 6.25
CA TYR A 49 36.12 23.66 7.23
C TYR A 49 34.77 23.64 7.94
N SER A 50 33.68 23.24 7.28
CA SER A 50 32.37 23.06 7.93
C SER A 50 32.35 21.84 8.86
N LYS A 51 32.95 20.70 8.46
CA LYS A 51 33.14 19.54 9.37
C LYS A 51 34.05 19.84 10.56
N ALA A 52 34.99 20.77 10.43
CA ALA A 52 35.79 21.25 11.56
C ALA A 52 34.99 22.18 12.50
N ARG A 53 33.98 22.89 11.98
CA ARG A 53 33.09 23.78 12.78
C ARG A 53 31.93 23.04 13.45
N SER A 54 31.45 21.92 12.90
CA SER A 54 30.33 21.14 13.46
C SER A 54 30.60 20.46 14.80
N VAL A 55 31.78 20.68 15.41
CA VAL A 55 32.14 20.25 16.77
C VAL A 55 31.95 21.39 17.79
N ALA A 56 31.64 22.62 17.35
CA ALA A 56 31.48 23.79 18.21
C ALA A 56 30.21 24.61 17.90
N ASN A 57 29.25 24.56 18.83
CA ASN A 57 28.13 25.50 19.06
C ASN A 57 27.12 25.73 17.92
N GLY A 58 26.02 24.98 17.97
CA GLY A 58 24.67 25.49 18.28
C GLY A 58 24.15 26.83 17.69
N SER A 59 23.07 26.68 16.90
CA SER A 59 21.92 27.59 16.75
C SER A 59 22.03 28.85 15.85
N VAL A 60 20.84 29.32 15.48
CA VAL A 60 20.44 30.57 14.79
C VAL A 60 20.58 30.64 13.25
N ASN A 61 19.38 30.75 12.66
CA ASN A 61 18.93 31.10 11.30
C ASN A 61 19.84 31.90 10.34
N GLY A 62 19.67 31.64 9.04
CA GLY A 62 20.02 32.54 7.94
C GLY A 62 19.48 32.03 6.59
N ASP A 63 18.58 32.78 5.95
CA ASP A 63 18.00 32.47 4.63
C ASP A 63 19.00 32.63 3.47
N VAL A 64 18.76 31.96 2.32
CA VAL A 64 18.32 32.62 1.07
C VAL A 64 17.84 31.57 0.04
N SER A 65 16.59 31.77 -0.39
CA SER A 65 15.92 31.31 -1.63
C SER A 65 16.76 30.74 -2.79
N ASN A 66 16.28 29.64 -3.38
CA ASN A 66 15.81 29.73 -4.77
C ASN A 66 14.68 28.74 -5.12
N ASN A 67 13.81 29.15 -6.06
CA ASN A 67 12.50 28.55 -6.28
C ASN A 67 12.50 27.17 -6.94
N PHE A 68 11.79 26.21 -6.34
CA PHE A 68 10.74 25.40 -6.99
C PHE A 68 9.93 24.64 -5.92
N LYS A 69 8.79 25.20 -5.46
CA LYS A 69 7.89 24.52 -4.50
C LYS A 69 6.81 23.70 -5.23
N PRO A 70 6.78 22.36 -5.13
CA PRO A 70 5.52 21.61 -5.24
C PRO A 70 4.64 21.88 -4.00
N PRO A 71 3.31 21.68 -4.08
CA PRO A 71 2.43 22.00 -2.96
C PRO A 71 2.61 21.07 -1.74
N SER A 72 2.54 21.71 -0.57
CA SER A 72 1.92 21.21 0.67
C SER A 72 2.58 20.14 1.54
N LEU A 73 3.87 19.81 1.43
CA LEU A 73 4.52 18.91 2.42
C LEU A 73 4.42 19.45 3.87
N GLU A 74 4.75 20.74 4.07
CA GLU A 74 4.62 21.47 5.34
C GLU A 74 3.18 21.45 5.90
N VAL A 75 2.18 21.40 5.01
CA VAL A 75 0.76 21.37 5.40
C VAL A 75 0.37 19.98 5.89
N TYR A 76 0.85 18.91 5.25
CA TYR A 76 0.63 17.55 5.73
C TYR A 76 1.36 17.29 7.06
N GLU A 77 2.59 17.76 7.21
CA GLU A 77 3.34 17.63 8.46
C GLU A 77 2.64 18.35 9.62
N LYS A 78 2.20 19.60 9.41
CA LYS A 78 1.39 20.32 10.40
C LYS A 78 0.06 19.62 10.68
N ARG A 79 -0.65 19.13 9.64
CA ARG A 79 -1.90 18.38 9.79
C ARG A 79 -1.72 17.12 10.64
N VAL A 80 -0.58 16.43 10.51
CA VAL A 80 -0.22 15.27 11.34
C VAL A 80 0.03 15.68 12.78
N GLN A 81 0.78 16.76 13.03
CA GLN A 81 1.01 17.29 14.40
C GLN A 81 -0.30 17.71 15.09
N ASP A 82 -1.16 18.45 14.37
CA ASP A 82 -2.48 18.87 14.87
C ASP A 82 -3.38 17.66 15.20
N LEU A 83 -3.34 16.60 14.36
CA LEU A 83 -4.07 15.34 14.60
C LEU A 83 -3.50 14.52 15.76
N SER A 84 -2.18 14.36 15.86
CA SER A 84 -1.53 13.66 16.98
C SER A 84 -1.89 14.31 18.32
N LYS A 85 -1.85 15.65 18.39
CA LYS A 85 -2.24 16.38 19.59
C LYS A 85 -3.73 16.19 19.94
N ALA A 86 -4.62 16.18 18.95
CA ALA A 86 -6.03 15.89 19.17
C ALA A 86 -6.28 14.44 19.65
N VAL A 87 -5.47 13.48 19.21
CA VAL A 87 -5.51 12.09 19.70
C VAL A 87 -5.02 12.00 21.15
N GLU A 88 -3.92 12.67 21.51
CA GLU A 88 -3.42 12.73 22.90
C GLU A 88 -4.45 13.36 23.85
N GLU A 89 -5.07 14.46 23.44
CA GLU A 89 -6.11 15.16 24.22
C GLU A 89 -7.38 14.31 24.37
N SER A 90 -7.80 13.63 23.30
CA SER A 90 -8.90 12.65 23.32
C SER A 90 -8.59 11.48 24.27
N GLN A 91 -7.40 10.87 24.16
CA GLN A 91 -6.99 9.74 25.01
C GLN A 91 -6.93 10.15 26.50
N LYS A 92 -6.46 11.36 26.79
CA LYS A 92 -6.45 11.90 28.16
C LYS A 92 -7.88 12.04 28.72
N ASN A 93 -8.81 12.55 27.92
CA ASN A 93 -10.23 12.68 28.31
C ASN A 93 -10.89 11.30 28.49
N THR A 94 -10.60 10.32 27.60
CA THR A 94 -11.05 8.93 27.75
C THR A 94 -10.53 8.30 29.04
N ASN A 95 -9.24 8.49 29.37
CA ASN A 95 -8.65 7.98 30.61
C ASN A 95 -9.27 8.61 31.86
N GLN A 96 -9.62 9.91 31.82
CA GLN A 96 -10.34 10.57 32.91
C GLN A 96 -11.75 10.01 33.08
N LEU A 97 -12.52 9.90 31.99
CA LEU A 97 -13.88 9.35 32.00
C LEU A 97 -13.92 7.88 32.46
N LEU A 98 -12.89 7.08 32.14
CA LEU A 98 -12.74 5.72 32.68
C LEU A 98 -12.50 5.70 34.21
N GLY A 99 -11.75 6.66 34.73
CA GLY A 99 -11.56 6.84 36.17
C GLY A 99 -12.86 7.23 36.88
N GLU A 100 -13.58 8.21 36.34
CA GLU A 100 -14.89 8.65 36.84
C GLU A 100 -15.94 7.53 36.77
N LEU A 101 -15.95 6.72 35.69
CA LEU A 101 -16.81 5.55 35.55
C LEU A 101 -16.49 4.47 36.59
N HIS A 102 -15.21 4.16 36.82
CA HIS A 102 -14.81 3.17 37.82
C HIS A 102 -15.13 3.65 39.25
N GLU A 103 -15.02 4.94 39.54
CA GLU A 103 -15.46 5.49 40.83
C GLU A 103 -16.99 5.43 40.97
N LYS A 104 -17.75 5.68 39.90
CA LYS A 104 -19.20 5.51 39.88
C LYS A 104 -19.65 4.06 40.07
N GLN A 105 -19.02 3.09 39.42
CA GLN A 105 -19.28 1.67 39.63
C GLN A 105 -18.98 1.24 41.08
N LYS A 106 -17.92 1.79 41.70
CA LYS A 106 -17.61 1.55 43.11
C LYS A 106 -18.63 2.18 44.07
N GLN A 107 -19.17 3.35 43.73
CA GLN A 107 -20.29 3.97 44.47
C GLN A 107 -21.56 3.13 44.32
N GLU A 108 -21.88 2.68 43.11
CA GLU A 108 -23.04 1.84 42.82
C GLU A 108 -23.01 0.53 43.62
N LEU A 109 -21.90 -0.23 43.53
CA LEU A 109 -21.76 -1.51 44.22
C LEU A 109 -21.94 -1.37 45.74
N LYS A 110 -21.40 -0.31 46.35
CA LYS A 110 -21.61 0.00 47.78
C LYS A 110 -23.07 0.32 48.09
N THR A 111 -23.78 1.05 47.22
CA THR A 111 -25.22 1.29 47.41
C THR A 111 -26.07 0.03 47.20
N GLN A 112 -25.63 -0.92 46.36
CA GLN A 112 -26.29 -2.23 46.21
C GLN A 112 -26.10 -3.09 47.47
N GLU A 113 -24.90 -3.09 48.08
CA GLU A 113 -24.64 -3.74 49.38
C GLU A 113 -25.51 -3.16 50.50
N GLU A 114 -25.57 -1.83 50.61
CA GLU A 114 -26.42 -1.13 51.59
C GLU A 114 -27.92 -1.43 51.39
N LEU A 115 -28.37 -1.46 50.13
CA LEU A 115 -29.74 -1.82 49.77
C LEU A 115 -30.07 -3.27 50.16
N GLU A 116 -29.17 -4.22 49.94
CA GLU A 116 -29.40 -5.62 50.29
C GLU A 116 -29.38 -5.86 51.80
N CYS A 117 -28.53 -5.13 52.55
CA CYS A 117 -28.63 -5.06 54.01
C CYS A 117 -30.01 -4.56 54.48
N LEU A 118 -30.52 -3.47 53.88
CA LEU A 118 -31.85 -2.94 54.18
C LEU A 118 -33.00 -3.91 53.84
N LYS A 119 -32.92 -4.62 52.69
CA LYS A 119 -33.90 -5.67 52.34
C LYS A 119 -33.91 -6.82 53.36
N ASN A 120 -32.74 -7.25 53.84
CA ASN A 120 -32.65 -8.32 54.81
C ASN A 120 -33.13 -7.89 56.20
N ALA A 121 -32.88 -6.63 56.60
CA ALA A 121 -33.47 -6.06 57.81
C ALA A 121 -35.00 -5.98 57.73
N LEU A 122 -35.56 -5.47 56.62
CA LEU A 122 -37.00 -5.41 56.39
C LEU A 122 -37.66 -6.80 56.31
N ARG A 123 -36.96 -7.80 55.77
CA ARG A 123 -37.43 -9.19 55.78
C ARG A 123 -37.55 -9.72 57.21
N LYS A 124 -36.52 -9.48 58.04
CA LYS A 124 -36.56 -9.88 59.45
C LYS A 124 -37.66 -9.16 60.22
N GLU A 125 -37.81 -7.84 60.06
CA GLU A 125 -38.88 -7.08 60.74
C GLU A 125 -40.28 -7.57 60.35
N LYS A 126 -40.46 -8.07 59.12
CA LYS A 126 -41.70 -8.74 58.67
C LYS A 126 -41.90 -10.13 59.27
N GLU A 127 -40.82 -10.88 59.50
CA GLU A 127 -40.84 -12.18 60.19
C GLU A 127 -41.17 -12.00 61.68
N ASP A 128 -40.48 -11.06 62.36
CA ASP A 128 -40.75 -10.65 63.75
C ASP A 128 -42.22 -10.18 63.92
N LEU A 129 -42.75 -9.38 62.98
CA LEU A 129 -44.16 -8.94 62.97
C LEU A 129 -45.15 -10.11 62.77
N MET A 130 -44.78 -11.12 61.98
CA MET A 130 -45.62 -12.30 61.75
C MET A 130 -45.70 -13.19 62.99
N GLU A 131 -44.61 -13.32 63.75
CA GLU A 131 -44.62 -13.99 65.07
C GLU A 131 -45.54 -13.26 66.05
N VAL A 132 -45.43 -11.93 66.16
CA VAL A 132 -46.32 -11.10 66.99
C VAL A 132 -47.80 -11.23 66.59
N MET A 133 -48.10 -11.35 65.29
CA MET A 133 -49.47 -11.60 64.83
C MET A 133 -50.00 -13.00 65.23
N LEU A 134 -49.16 -14.04 65.15
CA LEU A 134 -49.52 -15.39 65.57
C LEU A 134 -49.79 -15.45 67.08
N ASP A 135 -48.95 -14.84 67.91
CA ASP A 135 -49.16 -14.81 69.36
C ASP A 135 -50.39 -13.98 69.75
N ARG A 136 -50.65 -12.84 69.07
CA ARG A 136 -51.90 -12.08 69.23
C ARG A 136 -53.14 -12.93 68.97
N ASP A 137 -53.15 -13.70 67.89
CA ASP A 137 -54.32 -14.49 67.49
C ASP A 137 -54.46 -15.76 68.34
N ARG A 138 -53.35 -16.31 68.84
CA ARG A 138 -53.32 -17.35 69.89
C ARG A 138 -53.89 -16.85 71.22
N ILE A 139 -53.53 -15.63 71.65
CA ILE A 139 -54.11 -14.99 72.83
C ILE A 139 -55.62 -14.76 72.64
N ARG A 140 -56.06 -14.31 71.45
CA ARG A 140 -57.50 -14.17 71.16
C ARG A 140 -58.25 -15.50 71.31
N SER A 141 -57.73 -16.59 70.72
CA SER A 141 -58.35 -17.91 70.83
C SER A 141 -58.44 -18.41 72.30
N LEU A 142 -57.42 -18.13 73.12
CA LEU A 142 -57.46 -18.41 74.55
C LEU A 142 -58.52 -17.58 75.30
N CYS A 143 -58.71 -16.30 74.95
CA CYS A 143 -59.79 -15.48 75.50
C CYS A 143 -61.17 -16.04 75.11
N GLU A 144 -61.38 -16.37 73.84
CA GLU A 144 -62.63 -16.97 73.33
C GLU A 144 -62.96 -18.31 74.03
N GLU A 145 -61.95 -19.14 74.31
CA GLU A 145 -62.10 -20.37 75.10
C GLU A 145 -62.53 -20.07 76.56
N LYS A 146 -61.99 -19.01 77.20
CA LYS A 146 -62.38 -18.64 78.57
C LYS A 146 -63.77 -18.01 78.63
N ASP A 147 -64.13 -17.17 77.66
CA ASP A 147 -65.46 -16.56 77.60
C ASP A 147 -66.56 -17.60 77.34
N THR A 148 -66.32 -18.57 76.45
CA THR A 148 -67.27 -19.67 76.21
C THR A 148 -67.40 -20.59 77.43
N ALA A 149 -66.30 -20.90 78.13
CA ALA A 149 -66.34 -21.64 79.39
C ALA A 149 -67.09 -20.88 80.50
N LEU A 150 -66.90 -19.55 80.58
CA LEU A 150 -67.60 -18.68 81.52
C LEU A 150 -69.11 -18.63 81.23
N GLN A 151 -69.51 -18.48 79.96
CA GLN A 151 -70.91 -18.53 79.54
C GLN A 151 -71.56 -19.89 79.86
N ALA A 152 -70.87 -21.01 79.57
CA ALA A 152 -71.35 -22.34 79.92
C ALA A 152 -71.57 -22.53 81.43
N SER A 153 -70.64 -22.03 82.25
CA SER A 153 -70.77 -22.01 83.72
C SER A 153 -71.95 -21.15 84.18
N LEU A 154 -72.16 -19.97 83.57
CA LEU A 154 -73.28 -19.09 83.90
C LEU A 154 -74.63 -19.76 83.57
N ILE A 155 -74.75 -20.38 82.40
CA ILE A 155 -75.94 -21.13 81.96
C ILE A 155 -76.21 -22.31 82.89
N PHE A 156 -75.20 -23.09 83.27
CA PHE A 156 -75.33 -24.20 84.22
C PHE A 156 -75.84 -23.74 85.60
N ASN A 157 -75.33 -22.62 86.11
CA ASN A 157 -75.77 -22.05 87.38
C ASN A 157 -77.21 -21.50 87.30
N LEU A 158 -77.63 -20.91 86.17
CA LEU A 158 -79.00 -20.46 85.94
C LEU A 158 -79.99 -21.65 85.87
N LEU A 159 -79.64 -22.73 85.15
CA LEU A 159 -80.44 -23.96 85.10
C LEU A 159 -80.60 -24.60 86.50
N LYS A 160 -79.51 -24.62 87.28
CA LYS A 160 -79.52 -25.10 88.66
C LYS A 160 -80.41 -24.26 89.58
N LEU A 161 -80.47 -22.94 89.37
CA LEU A 161 -81.37 -22.05 90.10
C LEU A 161 -82.84 -22.30 89.75
N ALA A 162 -83.16 -22.52 88.46
CA ALA A 162 -84.51 -22.81 88.01
C ALA A 162 -85.06 -24.10 88.64
N ALA A 163 -84.29 -25.19 88.64
CA ALA A 163 -84.69 -26.46 89.26
C ALA A 163 -84.95 -26.34 90.77
N LEU A 164 -84.22 -25.47 91.48
CA LEU A 164 -84.45 -25.19 92.90
C LEU A 164 -85.76 -24.41 93.13
N LEU A 165 -86.13 -23.51 92.23
CA LEU A 165 -87.40 -22.76 92.29
C LEU A 165 -88.61 -23.67 92.02
N GLU A 166 -88.50 -24.58 91.05
CA GLU A 166 -89.56 -25.57 90.77
C GLU A 166 -89.81 -26.49 91.99
N LYS A 167 -88.75 -27.07 92.56
CA LYS A 167 -88.86 -27.90 93.77
C LYS A 167 -89.60 -27.17 94.90
N LYS A 168 -89.19 -25.94 95.19
CA LYS A 168 -89.80 -25.12 96.26
C LYS A 168 -91.27 -24.78 95.97
N THR A 169 -91.65 -24.68 94.69
CA THR A 169 -93.04 -24.43 94.26
C THR A 169 -93.93 -25.66 94.45
N VAL A 170 -93.39 -26.87 94.30
CA VAL A 170 -94.12 -28.13 94.58
C VAL A 170 -94.35 -28.31 96.09
N GLU A 171 -93.32 -28.06 96.92
CA GLU A 171 -93.40 -28.14 98.38
C GLU A 171 -94.51 -27.23 98.95
N VAL A 172 -94.60 -25.98 98.47
CA VAL A 172 -95.64 -25.02 98.89
C VAL A 172 -97.06 -25.42 98.45
N ARG A 173 -97.21 -26.19 97.37
CA ARG A 173 -98.52 -26.68 96.92
C ARG A 173 -99.05 -27.83 97.79
N LEU A 174 -98.18 -28.74 98.22
CA LEU A 174 -98.55 -29.83 99.14
C LEU A 174 -98.96 -29.31 100.52
N ALA A 175 -98.29 -28.29 101.05
CA ALA A 175 -98.57 -27.72 102.37
C ALA A 175 -99.96 -27.07 102.52
N LYS A 176 -100.65 -26.73 101.41
CA LYS A 176 -101.91 -25.97 101.42
C LYS A 176 -103.21 -26.81 101.43
N LEU A 177 -103.12 -28.13 101.45
CA LEU A 177 -104.28 -29.03 101.26
C LEU A 177 -104.72 -29.83 102.51
N SER A 178 -104.17 -29.54 103.71
CA SER A 178 -104.23 -30.49 104.85
C SER A 178 -105.02 -30.06 106.11
N ASN A 179 -105.62 -28.87 106.19
CA ASN A 179 -106.51 -28.45 107.30
C ASN A 179 -107.64 -27.54 106.73
N LEU A 180 -108.96 -27.70 106.96
CA LEU A 180 -109.78 -28.03 108.16
C LEU A 180 -109.86 -26.86 109.17
N ALA A 181 -111.00 -26.45 109.75
CA ALA A 181 -112.43 -26.73 109.50
C ALA A 181 -113.34 -25.64 110.17
N LEU A 182 -114.67 -25.87 110.26
CA LEU A 182 -115.72 -25.08 110.96
C LEU A 182 -115.41 -24.90 112.49
N GLU A 183 -115.95 -23.97 113.31
CA GLU A 183 -117.06 -22.98 113.25
C GLU A 183 -116.77 -21.79 114.26
N ASN A 184 -117.61 -21.04 115.02
CA ASN A 184 -119.05 -21.01 115.37
C ASN A 184 -119.58 -19.59 115.85
N ASN A 185 -120.90 -19.51 116.03
CA ASN A 185 -121.91 -18.54 116.56
C ASN A 185 -121.66 -17.27 117.45
N SER A 186 -122.43 -16.21 117.09
CA SER A 186 -123.44 -15.41 117.85
C SER A 186 -123.16 -14.24 118.85
N LYS A 187 -123.57 -13.02 118.42
CA LYS A 187 -124.45 -11.98 119.07
C LYS A 187 -124.16 -11.34 120.46
N GLY A 188 -124.27 -9.99 120.58
CA GLY A 188 -124.84 -9.34 121.80
C GLY A 188 -124.45 -7.89 122.23
N ASN A 189 -125.11 -6.86 121.69
CA ASN A 189 -125.44 -5.50 122.22
C ASN A 189 -124.82 -4.81 123.49
N MET A 190 -124.62 -3.48 123.34
CA MET A 190 -124.92 -2.33 124.26
C MET A 190 -123.96 -1.80 125.37
N ALA A 191 -123.22 -0.72 125.02
CA ALA A 191 -123.45 0.69 125.47
C ALA A 191 -122.74 1.37 126.70
N VAL A 192 -122.25 2.60 126.44
CA VAL A 192 -121.97 3.82 127.28
C VAL A 192 -120.67 3.97 128.14
N THR A 193 -120.06 5.17 128.03
CA THR A 193 -119.39 6.03 129.09
C THR A 193 -117.84 6.25 129.14
N VAL A 194 -117.36 7.30 128.44
CA VAL A 194 -116.46 8.43 128.89
C VAL A 194 -114.93 8.29 129.22
N ASN A 195 -114.15 9.24 128.64
CA ASN A 195 -112.82 9.86 128.95
C ASN A 195 -111.40 9.25 128.67
N GLU A 196 -110.65 9.99 127.82
CA GLU A 196 -109.22 10.44 127.87
C GLU A 196 -108.01 9.47 128.02
N PRO A 197 -106.75 9.91 127.69
CA PRO A 197 -106.27 11.02 126.84
C PRO A 197 -105.50 10.50 125.58
N LEU A 198 -105.26 11.23 124.48
CA LEU A 198 -104.92 12.64 124.22
C LEU A 198 -103.48 13.09 124.58
N HIS A 199 -102.46 12.25 124.39
CA HIS A 199 -101.05 12.73 124.50
C HIS A 199 -100.00 12.10 123.57
N LYS A 200 -100.33 11.10 122.73
CA LYS A 200 -99.33 10.34 121.93
C LYS A 200 -99.20 10.72 120.46
N LEU A 201 -100.25 11.29 119.84
CA LEU A 201 -100.23 11.66 118.41
C LEU A 201 -99.48 12.98 118.10
N GLN A 202 -99.10 13.75 119.11
CA GLN A 202 -98.58 15.11 118.90
C GLN A 202 -97.05 15.17 118.80
N ASP A 203 -96.34 14.13 119.25
CA ASP A 203 -94.87 14.05 119.18
C ASP A 203 -94.37 13.41 117.87
N GLU A 204 -95.04 12.39 117.34
CA GLU A 204 -94.69 11.79 116.02
C GLU A 204 -94.76 12.82 114.88
N LEU A 205 -95.67 13.78 114.97
CA LEU A 205 -95.85 14.84 113.98
C LEU A 205 -94.70 15.87 113.96
N LYS A 206 -93.92 16.02 115.03
CA LYS A 206 -92.71 16.87 115.00
C LYS A 206 -91.57 16.16 114.30
N LEU A 207 -91.24 14.94 114.75
CA LEU A 207 -90.10 14.18 114.25
C LEU A 207 -90.14 14.01 112.71
N ARG A 208 -91.32 13.76 112.15
CA ARG A 208 -91.50 13.63 110.69
C ARG A 208 -91.31 14.93 109.90
N ASN A 209 -91.50 16.11 110.51
CA ASN A 209 -91.24 17.39 109.85
C ASN A 209 -89.74 17.73 109.82
N GLU A 210 -88.99 17.44 110.91
CA GLU A 210 -87.53 17.55 110.93
C GLU A 210 -86.88 16.69 109.82
N GLU A 211 -87.30 15.42 109.70
CA GLU A 211 -86.79 14.52 108.65
C GLU A 211 -87.08 15.02 107.23
N LEU A 212 -88.30 15.54 107.00
CA LEU A 212 -88.70 16.07 105.70
C LEU A 212 -87.87 17.29 105.30
N HIS A 213 -87.61 18.21 106.23
CA HIS A 213 -86.78 19.39 105.96
C HIS A 213 -85.32 19.00 105.64
N MET A 214 -84.77 18.01 106.33
CA MET A 214 -83.42 17.48 106.04
C MET A 214 -83.35 16.78 104.67
N ALA A 215 -84.41 16.06 104.27
CA ALA A 215 -84.51 15.46 102.94
C ALA A 215 -84.56 16.52 101.82
N VAL A 216 -85.32 17.60 102.01
CA VAL A 216 -85.43 18.72 101.05
C VAL A 216 -84.11 19.47 100.88
N GLU A 217 -83.39 19.74 101.97
CA GLU A 217 -82.06 20.38 101.88
C GLU A 217 -81.03 19.46 101.21
N LYS A 218 -81.11 18.14 101.42
CA LYS A 218 -80.25 17.19 100.72
C LYS A 218 -80.54 17.12 99.22
N THR A 219 -81.81 17.15 98.79
CA THR A 219 -82.13 17.18 97.35
C THR A 219 -81.72 18.47 96.67
N LYS A 220 -81.87 19.65 97.31
CA LYS A 220 -81.35 20.93 96.78
C LYS A 220 -79.85 20.90 96.49
N ARG A 221 -79.04 20.33 97.40
CA ARG A 221 -77.59 20.18 97.22
C ARG A 221 -77.28 19.30 96.01
N LEU A 222 -77.91 18.13 95.93
CA LEU A 222 -77.73 17.19 94.82
C LEU A 222 -78.18 17.76 93.46
N THR A 223 -79.24 18.59 93.41
CA THR A 223 -79.62 19.29 92.16
C THR A 223 -78.62 20.36 91.76
N ASN A 224 -78.04 21.10 92.70
CA ASN A 224 -76.99 22.08 92.39
C ASN A 224 -75.70 21.40 91.91
N GLU A 225 -75.27 20.32 92.56
CA GLU A 225 -74.14 19.49 92.10
C GLU A 225 -74.41 18.92 90.70
N LYS A 226 -75.62 18.42 90.44
CA LYS A 226 -76.01 17.93 89.11
C LYS A 226 -75.88 19.03 88.04
N VAL A 227 -76.41 20.23 88.27
CA VAL A 227 -76.33 21.35 87.30
C VAL A 227 -74.89 21.76 87.03
N ILE A 228 -74.03 21.79 88.07
CA ILE A 228 -72.59 22.07 87.92
C ILE A 228 -71.90 20.99 87.08
N LEU A 229 -72.27 19.72 87.26
CA LEU A 229 -71.72 18.61 86.46
C LEU A 229 -72.22 18.64 85.00
N GLU A 230 -73.48 18.95 84.73
CA GLU A 230 -74.01 19.11 83.37
C GLU A 230 -73.35 20.28 82.62
N GLN A 231 -73.08 21.40 83.31
CA GLN A 231 -72.26 22.49 82.77
C GLN A 231 -70.81 22.06 82.53
N ARG A 232 -70.23 21.23 83.40
CA ARG A 232 -68.85 20.72 83.24
C ARG A 232 -68.72 19.77 82.05
N ILE A 233 -69.71 18.90 81.83
CA ILE A 233 -69.77 17.97 80.69
C ILE A 233 -69.85 18.75 79.38
N THR A 234 -70.82 19.66 79.25
CA THR A 234 -71.00 20.46 78.02
C THR A 234 -69.80 21.34 77.69
N GLU A 235 -69.07 21.86 78.69
CA GLU A 235 -67.82 22.60 78.44
C GLU A 235 -66.65 21.70 78.02
N LEU A 236 -66.60 20.44 78.48
CA LEU A 236 -65.62 19.44 78.06
C LEU A 236 -65.91 18.93 76.64
N GLU A 237 -67.18 18.69 76.31
CA GLU A 237 -67.59 18.31 74.95
C GLU A 237 -67.23 19.40 73.94
N ARG A 238 -67.51 20.67 74.27
CA ARG A 238 -67.11 21.83 73.46
C ARG A 238 -65.59 21.93 73.26
N LYS A 239 -64.79 21.61 74.29
CA LYS A 239 -63.31 21.59 74.18
C LYS A 239 -62.85 20.46 73.27
N LYS A 240 -63.34 19.24 73.49
CA LYS A 240 -63.06 18.04 72.68
C LYS A 240 -63.43 18.25 71.19
N ASP A 241 -64.56 18.87 70.89
CA ASP A 241 -64.96 19.12 69.49
C ASP A 241 -64.11 20.20 68.81
N GLU A 242 -63.69 21.25 69.52
CA GLU A 242 -62.78 22.26 68.96
C GLU A 242 -61.34 21.71 68.80
N GLU A 243 -60.86 20.86 69.72
CA GLU A 243 -59.60 20.12 69.56
C GLU A 243 -59.63 19.17 68.36
N VAL A 244 -60.69 18.36 68.19
CA VAL A 244 -60.87 17.48 67.02
C VAL A 244 -60.89 18.27 65.71
N LYS A 245 -61.50 19.47 65.72
CA LYS A 245 -61.56 20.38 64.57
C LYS A 245 -60.20 21.02 64.26
N ILE A 246 -59.40 21.34 65.28
CA ILE A 246 -58.00 21.78 65.11
C ILE A 246 -57.13 20.64 64.55
N LEU A 247 -57.20 19.43 65.12
CA LEU A 247 -56.45 18.26 64.62
C LEU A 247 -56.80 17.94 63.17
N LYS A 248 -58.09 17.91 62.81
CA LYS A 248 -58.52 17.69 61.41
C LYS A 248 -57.95 18.73 60.47
N LYS A 249 -57.95 20.01 60.86
CA LYS A 249 -57.39 21.10 60.06
C LYS A 249 -55.87 20.97 59.89
N SER A 250 -55.15 20.58 60.95
CA SER A 250 -53.70 20.33 60.89
C SER A 250 -53.38 19.16 59.94
N TYR A 251 -54.07 18.03 60.12
CA TYR A 251 -53.92 16.84 59.28
C TYR A 251 -54.25 17.12 57.81
N GLU A 252 -55.30 17.90 57.53
CA GLU A 252 -55.59 18.36 56.17
C GLU A 252 -54.48 19.24 55.57
N GLN A 253 -53.82 20.08 56.38
CA GLN A 253 -52.70 20.91 55.91
C GLN A 253 -51.45 20.06 55.64
N GLU A 254 -51.12 19.11 56.50
CA GLU A 254 -50.04 18.14 56.29
C GLU A 254 -50.29 17.26 55.05
N CYS A 255 -51.50 16.71 54.87
CA CYS A 255 -51.85 15.96 53.67
C CYS A 255 -51.78 16.79 52.38
N ARG A 256 -52.03 18.10 52.43
CA ARG A 256 -51.84 19.01 51.28
C ARG A 256 -50.35 19.27 51.01
N ALA A 257 -49.56 19.50 52.05
CA ALA A 257 -48.11 19.71 51.95
C ALA A 257 -47.38 18.47 51.39
N LEU A 258 -47.70 17.28 51.91
CA LEU A 258 -47.16 16.01 51.42
C LEU A 258 -47.54 15.76 49.96
N LYS A 259 -48.80 16.02 49.56
CA LYS A 259 -49.21 15.92 48.14
C LYS A 259 -48.44 16.88 47.23
N PHE A 260 -48.18 18.11 47.68
CA PHE A 260 -47.36 19.05 46.93
C PHE A 260 -45.91 18.56 46.78
N GLN A 261 -45.28 18.11 47.87
CA GLN A 261 -43.92 17.55 47.86
C GLN A 261 -43.81 16.29 46.98
N MET A 262 -44.81 15.39 47.01
CA MET A 262 -44.86 14.23 46.12
C MET A 262 -44.98 14.63 44.64
N SER A 263 -45.76 15.66 44.32
CA SER A 263 -45.85 16.21 42.96
C SER A 263 -44.54 16.84 42.50
N GLU A 264 -43.88 17.60 43.37
CA GLU A 264 -42.60 18.26 43.08
C GLU A 264 -41.47 17.23 42.88
N LEU A 265 -41.42 16.21 43.74
CA LEU A 265 -40.49 15.08 43.60
C LEU A 265 -40.79 14.26 42.35
N GLY A 266 -42.06 14.04 42.00
CA GLY A 266 -42.46 13.37 40.75
C GLY A 266 -41.93 14.09 39.50
N MET A 267 -42.15 15.41 39.41
CA MET A 267 -41.65 16.21 38.28
C MET A 267 -40.10 16.30 38.23
N LYS A 268 -39.43 16.21 39.39
CA LYS A 268 -37.96 16.09 39.46
C LYS A 268 -37.47 14.72 38.96
N LEU A 269 -38.15 13.64 39.35
CA LEU A 269 -37.84 12.28 38.92
C LEU A 269 -38.02 12.13 37.40
N GLU A 270 -39.16 12.59 36.88
CA GLU A 270 -39.48 12.58 35.45
C GLU A 270 -38.44 13.33 34.62
N ARG A 271 -37.99 14.51 35.10
CA ARG A 271 -36.91 15.26 34.45
C ARG A 271 -35.61 14.48 34.42
N VAL A 272 -35.18 13.92 35.56
CA VAL A 272 -33.93 13.15 35.64
C VAL A 272 -33.98 11.89 34.77
N THR A 273 -35.12 11.21 34.67
CA THR A 273 -35.27 10.07 33.74
C THR A 273 -35.18 10.48 32.27
N ASN A 274 -35.68 11.66 31.90
CA ASN A 274 -35.55 12.19 30.53
C ASN A 274 -34.11 12.63 30.22
N GLU A 275 -33.43 13.28 31.17
CA GLU A 275 -32.01 13.66 31.05
C GLU A 275 -31.10 12.42 30.96
N LEU A 276 -31.41 11.36 31.71
CA LEU A 276 -30.72 10.07 31.65
C LEU A 276 -30.92 9.39 30.28
N ALA A 277 -32.16 9.26 29.80
CA ALA A 277 -32.45 8.62 28.51
C ALA A 277 -31.79 9.34 27.31
N VAL A 278 -31.71 10.68 27.35
CA VAL A 278 -30.96 11.46 26.35
C VAL A 278 -29.44 11.19 26.45
N SER A 279 -28.92 11.04 27.67
CA SER A 279 -27.50 10.72 27.90
C SER A 279 -27.14 9.30 27.46
N GLU A 280 -27.98 8.31 27.74
CA GLU A 280 -27.85 6.92 27.28
C GLU A 280 -27.88 6.81 25.75
N SER A 281 -28.83 7.51 25.10
CA SER A 281 -28.90 7.60 23.64
C SER A 281 -27.64 8.24 23.04
N THR A 282 -27.14 9.31 23.67
CA THR A 282 -25.90 9.98 23.23
C THR A 282 -24.67 9.07 23.41
N LEU A 283 -24.58 8.32 24.50
CA LEU A 283 -23.52 7.33 24.73
C LEU A 283 -23.58 6.19 23.71
N ALA A 284 -24.77 5.70 23.36
CA ALA A 284 -24.94 4.67 22.34
C ALA A 284 -24.39 5.11 20.97
N VAL A 285 -24.67 6.35 20.55
CA VAL A 285 -24.10 6.93 19.32
C VAL A 285 -22.58 7.05 19.42
N ARG A 286 -22.05 7.60 20.52
CA ARG A 286 -20.59 7.76 20.69
C ARG A 286 -19.83 6.43 20.76
N ASN A 287 -20.44 5.38 21.31
CA ASN A 287 -19.85 4.04 21.31
C ASN A 287 -19.79 3.45 19.89
N ALA A 288 -20.80 3.72 19.03
CA ALA A 288 -20.75 3.36 17.62
C ALA A 288 -19.66 4.15 16.86
N ASP A 289 -19.54 5.46 17.11
CA ASP A 289 -18.47 6.30 16.53
C ASP A 289 -17.07 5.78 16.91
N VAL A 290 -16.86 5.44 18.19
CA VAL A 290 -15.58 4.89 18.67
C VAL A 290 -15.28 3.54 18.03
N SER A 291 -16.27 2.65 17.88
CA SER A 291 -16.09 1.37 17.20
C SER A 291 -15.72 1.55 15.72
N ALA A 292 -16.37 2.49 15.01
CA ALA A 292 -16.03 2.83 13.64
C ALA A 292 -14.61 3.42 13.51
N LEU A 293 -14.21 4.30 14.42
CA LEU A 293 -12.86 4.87 14.46
C LEU A 293 -11.77 3.82 14.76
N GLN A 294 -12.06 2.83 15.62
CA GLN A 294 -11.14 1.71 15.90
C GLN A 294 -10.92 0.84 14.65
N ASN A 295 -11.99 0.52 13.90
CA ASN A 295 -11.87 -0.22 12.63
C ASN A 295 -11.04 0.57 11.60
N ASN A 296 -11.34 1.86 11.41
CA ASN A 296 -10.60 2.73 10.50
C ASN A 296 -9.12 2.87 10.88
N LEU A 297 -8.79 2.86 12.18
CA LEU A 297 -7.41 2.92 12.67
C LEU A 297 -6.65 1.62 12.33
N LYS A 298 -7.28 0.46 12.52
CA LYS A 298 -6.72 -0.85 12.14
C LYS A 298 -6.48 -0.96 10.63
N GLU A 299 -7.42 -0.52 9.80
CA GLU A 299 -7.21 -0.45 8.34
C GLU A 299 -6.04 0.48 7.98
N LEU A 300 -5.87 1.60 8.69
CA LEU A 300 -4.76 2.52 8.49
C LEU A 300 -3.40 1.93 8.90
N GLU A 301 -3.37 1.03 9.90
CA GLU A 301 -2.18 0.30 10.32
C GLU A 301 -1.79 -0.76 9.27
N GLU A 302 -2.75 -1.57 8.81
CA GLU A 302 -2.53 -2.56 7.73
C GLU A 302 -2.03 -1.90 6.43
N LEU A 303 -2.58 -0.73 6.08
CA LEU A 303 -2.13 0.07 4.93
C LEU A 303 -0.73 0.67 5.12
N ARG A 304 -0.30 0.97 6.35
CA ARG A 304 1.07 1.42 6.65
C ARG A 304 2.08 0.30 6.48
N GLU A 305 1.79 -0.89 7.03
CA GLU A 305 2.65 -2.06 6.85
C GLU A 305 2.78 -2.43 5.37
N MET A 306 1.67 -2.48 4.63
CA MET A 306 1.69 -2.75 3.19
C MET A 306 2.51 -1.69 2.43
N ARG A 307 2.41 -0.42 2.81
CA ARG A 307 3.22 0.64 2.19
C ARG A 307 4.70 0.47 2.48
N GLU A 308 5.12 0.20 3.72
CA GLU A 308 6.53 -0.05 4.03
C GLU A 308 7.08 -1.22 3.22
N ASP A 309 6.30 -2.29 3.05
CA ASP A 309 6.70 -3.46 2.29
C ASP A 309 6.74 -3.22 0.77
N ILE A 310 5.98 -2.25 0.26
CA ILE A 310 6.09 -1.73 -1.11
C ILE A 310 7.34 -0.86 -1.25
N ASP A 311 7.59 0.08 -0.33
CA ASP A 311 8.74 0.98 -0.36
C ASP A 311 10.06 0.18 -0.26
N ARG A 312 10.14 -0.87 0.59
CA ARG A 312 11.26 -1.83 0.64
C ARG A 312 11.48 -2.57 -0.68
N LYS A 313 10.41 -3.02 -1.37
CA LYS A 313 10.50 -3.70 -2.68
C LYS A 313 10.91 -2.74 -3.79
N ASN A 314 10.49 -1.47 -3.72
CA ASN A 314 10.91 -0.41 -4.63
C ASN A 314 12.41 -0.10 -4.47
N GLU A 315 12.93 -0.03 -3.24
CA GLU A 315 14.38 0.14 -3.00
C GLU A 315 15.20 -1.05 -3.53
N GLN A 316 14.77 -2.28 -3.26
CA GLN A 316 15.44 -3.49 -3.76
C GLN A 316 15.46 -3.55 -5.29
N THR A 317 14.33 -3.28 -5.96
CA THR A 317 14.26 -3.29 -7.43
C THR A 317 15.05 -2.14 -8.05
N ALA A 318 15.05 -0.94 -7.45
CA ALA A 318 15.90 0.17 -7.87
C ALA A 318 17.40 -0.15 -7.74
N ALA A 319 17.82 -0.85 -6.68
CA ALA A 319 19.20 -1.31 -6.50
C ALA A 319 19.60 -2.34 -7.58
N ILE A 320 18.72 -3.31 -7.89
CA ILE A 320 18.94 -4.30 -8.96
C ILE A 320 19.05 -3.62 -10.33
N LEU A 321 18.13 -2.72 -10.67
CA LEU A 321 18.15 -1.97 -11.93
C LEU A 321 19.42 -1.12 -12.07
N LYS A 322 19.86 -0.48 -10.97
CA LYS A 322 21.12 0.29 -10.95
C LYS A 322 22.35 -0.60 -11.18
N MET A 323 22.38 -1.80 -10.59
CA MET A 323 23.46 -2.77 -10.80
C MET A 323 23.47 -3.30 -12.25
N GLN A 324 22.31 -3.66 -12.80
CA GLN A 324 22.18 -4.10 -14.19
C GLN A 324 22.56 -3.00 -15.18
N GLY A 325 22.16 -1.75 -14.93
CA GLY A 325 22.56 -0.60 -15.75
C GLY A 325 24.08 -0.36 -15.76
N ALA A 326 24.75 -0.54 -14.62
CA ALA A 326 26.21 -0.46 -14.55
C ALA A 326 26.89 -1.61 -15.33
N GLN A 327 26.41 -2.85 -15.17
CA GLN A 327 26.92 -4.02 -15.88
C GLN A 327 26.73 -3.91 -17.40
N LEU A 328 25.60 -3.38 -17.86
CA LEU A 328 25.35 -3.13 -19.29
C LEU A 328 26.29 -2.05 -19.85
N ALA A 329 26.54 -0.98 -19.11
CA ALA A 329 27.47 0.07 -19.52
C ALA A 329 28.92 -0.44 -19.61
N GLU A 330 29.36 -1.27 -18.66
CA GLU A 330 30.66 -1.93 -18.69
C GLU A 330 30.77 -2.90 -19.88
N LEU A 331 29.76 -3.75 -20.09
CA LEU A 331 29.72 -4.70 -21.21
C LEU A 331 29.70 -3.99 -22.56
N GLU A 332 29.03 -2.84 -22.69
CA GLU A 332 29.07 -2.00 -23.89
C GLU A 332 30.48 -1.46 -24.20
N VAL A 333 31.25 -1.07 -23.18
CA VAL A 333 32.63 -0.60 -23.36
C VAL A 333 33.52 -1.75 -23.80
N LEU A 334 33.49 -2.88 -23.08
CA LEU A 334 34.25 -4.08 -23.42
C LEU A 334 33.92 -4.60 -24.83
N TYR A 335 32.65 -4.50 -25.25
CA TYR A 335 32.24 -4.89 -26.60
C TYR A 335 32.73 -3.93 -27.70
N LYS A 336 32.82 -2.63 -27.42
CA LYS A 336 33.43 -1.65 -28.34
C LYS A 336 34.94 -1.89 -28.47
N GLU A 337 35.61 -2.23 -27.38
CA GLU A 337 37.03 -2.62 -27.39
C GLU A 337 37.26 -3.94 -28.14
N GLU A 338 36.43 -4.97 -27.94
CA GLU A 338 36.48 -6.22 -28.71
C GLU A 338 36.38 -5.97 -30.21
N GLN A 339 35.41 -5.16 -30.66
CA GLN A 339 35.25 -4.87 -32.09
C GLN A 339 36.48 -4.19 -32.69
N ILE A 340 37.08 -3.24 -31.98
CA ILE A 340 38.29 -2.53 -32.42
C ILE A 340 39.49 -3.49 -32.46
N LEU A 341 39.68 -4.31 -31.42
CA LEU A 341 40.74 -5.30 -31.35
C LEU A 341 40.59 -6.39 -32.41
N ARG A 342 39.37 -6.91 -32.61
CA ARG A 342 39.06 -7.89 -33.65
C ARG A 342 39.34 -7.34 -35.05
N LYS A 343 38.92 -6.11 -35.34
CA LYS A 343 39.25 -5.44 -36.61
C LYS A 343 40.76 -5.27 -36.78
N ARG A 344 41.47 -4.89 -35.71
CA ARG A 344 42.94 -4.77 -35.73
C ARG A 344 43.63 -6.11 -35.98
N TYR A 345 43.28 -7.16 -35.24
CA TYR A 345 43.86 -8.49 -35.39
C TYR A 345 43.53 -9.13 -36.73
N PHE A 346 42.30 -8.96 -37.23
CA PHE A 346 41.90 -9.45 -38.55
C PHE A 346 42.81 -8.88 -39.66
N ASN A 347 42.96 -7.56 -39.70
CA ASN A 347 43.83 -6.92 -40.69
C ASN A 347 45.33 -7.17 -40.40
N THR A 348 45.72 -7.46 -39.15
CA THR A 348 47.08 -7.93 -38.82
C THR A 348 47.36 -9.32 -39.39
N ILE A 349 46.40 -10.24 -39.35
CA ILE A 349 46.52 -11.59 -39.90
C ILE A 349 46.59 -11.54 -41.44
N GLU A 350 45.77 -10.72 -42.09
CA GLU A 350 45.86 -10.54 -43.56
C GLU A 350 47.15 -9.80 -43.98
N ASP A 351 47.69 -8.89 -43.17
CA ASP A 351 49.03 -8.30 -43.36
C ASP A 351 50.14 -9.36 -43.21
N MET A 352 50.01 -10.28 -42.24
CA MET A 352 50.95 -11.40 -42.02
C MET A 352 50.92 -12.44 -43.16
N LYS A 353 49.77 -12.63 -43.83
CA LYS A 353 49.66 -13.42 -45.08
C LYS A 353 50.28 -12.73 -46.30
N GLY A 354 50.78 -11.49 -46.17
CA GLY A 354 51.35 -10.73 -47.27
C GLY A 354 50.34 -9.79 -47.95
N LYS A 355 50.78 -8.52 -48.10
CA LYS A 355 50.03 -7.42 -48.76
C LYS A 355 49.89 -7.59 -50.27
N VAL A 356 50.77 -8.38 -50.86
CA VAL A 356 50.68 -8.87 -52.24
C VAL A 356 50.84 -10.38 -52.12
N ARG A 357 49.89 -11.13 -52.69
CA ARG A 357 49.90 -12.58 -52.79
C ARG A 357 49.73 -12.97 -54.26
N VAL A 358 50.48 -13.96 -54.70
CA VAL A 358 50.48 -14.50 -56.06
C VAL A 358 50.08 -15.97 -55.99
N PHE A 359 48.84 -16.26 -56.38
CA PHE A 359 48.34 -17.63 -56.46
C PHE A 359 48.53 -18.18 -57.87
N CYS A 360 49.00 -19.42 -57.98
CA CYS A 360 48.98 -20.16 -59.24
C CYS A 360 47.72 -21.02 -59.30
N ARG A 361 47.00 -21.01 -60.44
CA ARG A 361 45.90 -21.93 -60.70
C ARG A 361 46.16 -22.71 -61.98
N LEU A 362 46.31 -24.02 -61.85
CA LEU A 362 46.27 -24.95 -62.97
C LEU A 362 44.80 -25.18 -63.34
N ARG A 363 44.47 -25.25 -64.63
CA ARG A 363 43.12 -25.64 -65.07
C ARG A 363 43.13 -27.08 -65.58
N PRO A 364 42.00 -27.81 -65.51
CA PRO A 364 41.87 -29.07 -66.21
C PRO A 364 41.98 -28.88 -67.72
N LEU A 365 42.31 -29.97 -68.43
CA LEU A 365 42.26 -30.02 -69.88
C LEU A 365 40.81 -29.88 -70.36
N ASN A 366 40.60 -29.17 -71.47
CA ASN A 366 39.30 -29.05 -72.11
C ASN A 366 38.99 -30.31 -72.93
N GLU A 367 37.71 -30.58 -73.21
CA GLU A 367 37.28 -31.76 -73.99
C GLU A 367 38.02 -31.91 -75.34
N LYS A 368 38.29 -30.79 -76.03
CA LYS A 368 39.07 -30.78 -77.29
C LYS A 368 40.51 -31.24 -77.09
N GLU A 369 41.17 -30.73 -76.06
CA GLU A 369 42.56 -31.07 -75.72
C GLU A 369 42.66 -32.56 -75.30
N MET A 370 41.64 -33.09 -74.63
CA MET A 370 41.53 -34.51 -74.31
C MET A 370 41.31 -35.40 -75.55
N LEU A 371 40.51 -34.95 -76.53
CA LEU A 371 40.31 -35.63 -77.81
C LEU A 371 41.58 -35.60 -78.67
N GLU A 372 42.31 -34.49 -78.66
CA GLU A 372 43.60 -34.28 -79.32
C GLU A 372 44.76 -35.01 -78.60
N LYS A 373 44.51 -35.55 -77.40
CA LYS A 373 45.45 -36.29 -76.53
C LYS A 373 46.63 -35.45 -76.04
N GLU A 374 46.37 -34.17 -75.82
CA GLU A 374 47.32 -33.24 -75.19
C GLU A 374 47.69 -33.68 -73.77
N ARG A 375 48.89 -33.28 -73.33
CA ARG A 375 49.47 -33.73 -72.05
C ARG A 375 49.47 -32.61 -71.02
N LYS A 376 49.27 -32.98 -69.74
CA LYS A 376 49.58 -32.10 -68.61
C LYS A 376 51.10 -31.91 -68.54
N VAL A 377 51.58 -30.69 -68.77
CA VAL A 377 53.01 -30.31 -68.72
C VAL A 377 53.37 -29.65 -67.38
N LEU A 378 52.38 -29.17 -66.63
CA LEU A 378 52.53 -28.59 -65.29
C LEU A 378 52.07 -29.60 -64.24
N MET A 379 52.80 -29.71 -63.13
CA MET A 379 52.43 -30.51 -61.96
C MET A 379 52.53 -29.65 -60.70
N GLY A 380 51.55 -29.75 -59.79
CA GLY A 380 51.73 -29.30 -58.42
C GLY A 380 52.49 -30.37 -57.65
N LEU A 381 53.57 -30.00 -56.95
CA LEU A 381 54.30 -30.91 -56.05
C LEU A 381 53.75 -30.85 -54.62
N ASP A 382 53.33 -29.65 -54.21
CA ASP A 382 52.76 -29.30 -52.91
C ASP A 382 51.86 -28.05 -53.05
N GLU A 383 51.33 -27.54 -51.95
CA GLU A 383 50.44 -26.36 -51.91
C GLU A 383 51.11 -25.03 -52.32
N PHE A 384 52.42 -25.01 -52.58
CA PHE A 384 53.20 -23.80 -52.87
C PHE A 384 54.04 -23.92 -54.16
N THR A 385 54.32 -25.13 -54.65
CA THR A 385 55.32 -25.38 -55.69
C THR A 385 54.73 -26.01 -56.95
N VAL A 386 54.86 -25.31 -58.10
CA VAL A 386 54.58 -25.86 -59.43
C VAL A 386 55.88 -26.26 -60.12
N GLU A 387 55.89 -27.46 -60.70
CA GLU A 387 56.98 -27.99 -61.52
C GLU A 387 56.57 -28.10 -63.00
N HIS A 388 57.54 -27.91 -63.89
CA HIS A 388 57.41 -28.14 -65.33
C HIS A 388 58.74 -28.62 -65.95
N PRO A 389 58.71 -29.39 -67.05
CA PRO A 389 59.90 -29.69 -67.85
C PRO A 389 60.58 -28.42 -68.36
N TRP A 390 61.91 -28.41 -68.29
CA TRP A 390 62.78 -27.35 -68.80
C TRP A 390 63.91 -27.97 -69.64
N LYS A 391 64.91 -27.16 -70.01
CA LYS A 391 66.04 -27.62 -70.84
C LYS A 391 66.84 -28.74 -70.18
N ASP A 392 67.42 -29.60 -71.02
CA ASP A 392 68.30 -30.72 -70.65
C ASP A 392 67.64 -31.79 -69.75
N ASP A 393 66.35 -32.09 -70.00
CA ASP A 393 65.47 -32.98 -69.21
C ASP A 393 65.38 -32.66 -67.70
N LYS A 394 65.82 -31.46 -67.29
CA LYS A 394 65.69 -30.99 -65.92
C LYS A 394 64.31 -30.39 -65.72
N ALA A 395 63.64 -30.81 -64.66
CA ALA A 395 62.46 -30.11 -64.18
C ALA A 395 62.85 -28.75 -63.57
N LYS A 396 61.94 -27.78 -63.67
CA LYS A 396 62.11 -26.44 -63.09
C LYS A 396 60.89 -26.10 -62.24
N GLN A 397 61.16 -25.76 -60.99
CA GLN A 397 60.15 -25.45 -59.99
C GLN A 397 59.96 -23.93 -59.86
N HIS A 398 58.75 -23.52 -59.50
CA HIS A 398 58.36 -22.15 -59.20
C HIS A 398 57.45 -22.13 -57.96
N MET A 399 57.80 -21.30 -56.99
CA MET A 399 57.05 -21.16 -55.73
C MET A 399 56.08 -19.98 -55.79
N TYR A 400 54.94 -20.13 -55.12
CA TYR A 400 53.82 -19.20 -55.06
C TYR A 400 53.25 -19.16 -53.63
N ASP A 401 52.46 -18.15 -53.29
CA ASP A 401 51.80 -18.06 -51.98
C ASP A 401 50.72 -19.14 -51.78
N ARG A 402 50.14 -19.63 -52.88
CA ARG A 402 49.36 -20.87 -52.95
C ARG A 402 49.29 -21.40 -54.39
N VAL A 403 49.23 -22.72 -54.52
CA VAL A 403 49.05 -23.46 -55.77
C VAL A 403 47.74 -24.23 -55.70
N PHE A 404 46.88 -23.97 -56.67
CA PHE A 404 45.65 -24.69 -56.91
C PHE A 404 45.84 -25.58 -58.14
N ASP A 405 45.70 -26.89 -57.98
CA ASP A 405 45.82 -27.86 -59.08
C ASP A 405 44.53 -27.93 -59.92
N ASP A 406 44.43 -28.90 -60.85
CA ASP A 406 43.24 -29.03 -61.69
C ASP A 406 42.04 -29.73 -61.02
N SER A 407 42.17 -30.18 -59.77
CA SER A 407 41.05 -30.60 -58.93
C SER A 407 40.39 -29.44 -58.18
N ALA A 408 41.12 -28.33 -57.98
CA ALA A 408 40.68 -27.19 -57.18
C ALA A 408 39.44 -26.46 -57.75
N THR A 409 38.41 -26.38 -56.92
CA THR A 409 37.10 -25.83 -57.26
C THR A 409 37.08 -24.29 -57.22
N GLN A 410 35.94 -23.71 -57.58
CA GLN A 410 35.69 -22.27 -57.44
C GLN A 410 35.48 -21.83 -55.99
N GLU A 411 35.23 -22.76 -55.06
CA GLU A 411 35.06 -22.47 -53.62
C GLU A 411 36.42 -22.35 -52.94
N ASP A 412 37.32 -23.31 -53.18
CA ASP A 412 38.64 -23.38 -52.53
C ASP A 412 39.50 -22.13 -52.82
N ILE A 413 39.40 -21.62 -54.06
CA ILE A 413 40.05 -20.38 -54.49
C ILE A 413 39.34 -19.15 -53.92
N PHE A 414 38.04 -19.23 -53.67
CA PHE A 414 37.30 -18.14 -53.04
C PHE A 414 37.61 -18.04 -51.55
N GLU A 415 37.79 -19.14 -50.82
CA GLU A 415 37.97 -19.16 -49.37
C GLU A 415 39.09 -18.22 -48.88
N ASP A 416 40.27 -18.24 -49.52
CA ASP A 416 41.36 -17.31 -49.18
C ASP A 416 41.05 -15.85 -49.52
N THR A 417 40.35 -15.61 -50.63
CA THR A 417 39.98 -14.25 -51.07
C THR A 417 38.78 -13.66 -50.32
N ARG A 418 37.97 -14.52 -49.68
CA ARG A 418 36.76 -14.14 -48.94
C ARG A 418 37.06 -13.13 -47.83
N TYR A 419 38.21 -13.26 -47.18
CA TYR A 419 38.67 -12.35 -46.14
C TYR A 419 38.98 -10.94 -46.66
N LEU A 420 39.44 -10.82 -47.91
CA LEU A 420 39.66 -9.52 -48.55
C LEU A 420 38.34 -8.73 -48.71
N VAL A 421 37.19 -9.41 -48.87
CA VAL A 421 35.88 -8.74 -48.93
C VAL A 421 35.56 -8.03 -47.61
N GLN A 422 35.92 -8.63 -46.46
CA GLN A 422 35.80 -7.97 -45.16
C GLN A 422 36.81 -6.81 -45.05
N SER A 423 38.04 -6.94 -45.53
CA SER A 423 39.01 -5.83 -45.56
C SER A 423 38.51 -4.63 -46.41
N ALA A 424 37.82 -4.87 -47.52
CA ALA A 424 37.21 -3.83 -48.32
C ALA A 424 36.06 -3.11 -47.58
N VAL A 425 35.17 -3.86 -46.90
CA VAL A 425 34.12 -3.28 -46.03
C VAL A 425 34.71 -2.50 -44.85
N ASP A 426 35.85 -2.97 -44.32
CA ASP A 426 36.60 -2.35 -43.25
C ASP A 426 37.26 -1.02 -43.65
N GLY A 427 37.34 -0.68 -44.94
CA GLY A 427 37.91 0.56 -45.45
C GLY A 427 39.31 0.45 -46.05
N TYR A 428 39.78 -0.75 -46.39
CA TYR A 428 41.01 -0.97 -47.14
C TYR A 428 40.74 -1.02 -48.65
N ASN A 429 41.78 -0.81 -49.45
CA ASN A 429 41.74 -1.01 -50.91
C ASN A 429 42.18 -2.43 -51.23
N VAL A 430 41.39 -3.14 -52.03
CA VAL A 430 41.64 -4.53 -52.45
C VAL A 430 41.76 -4.59 -53.97
N CYS A 431 42.69 -5.41 -54.46
CA CYS A 431 42.81 -5.68 -55.88
C CYS A 431 43.00 -7.19 -56.11
N ILE A 432 42.03 -7.81 -56.77
CA ILE A 432 42.13 -9.18 -57.28
C ILE A 432 42.32 -9.07 -58.80
N PHE A 433 43.45 -9.56 -59.30
CA PHE A 433 43.77 -9.57 -60.73
C PHE A 433 43.99 -11.01 -61.21
N ALA A 434 43.51 -11.33 -62.42
CA ALA A 434 43.79 -12.61 -63.07
C ALA A 434 44.75 -12.40 -64.25
N TYR A 435 45.89 -13.09 -64.19
CA TYR A 435 46.92 -13.07 -65.23
C TYR A 435 47.00 -14.41 -65.98
N GLY A 436 47.73 -14.45 -67.10
CA GLY A 436 47.92 -15.64 -67.95
C GLY A 436 47.47 -15.43 -69.40
N GLN A 437 47.75 -16.42 -70.25
CA GLN A 437 47.47 -16.38 -71.69
C GLN A 437 45.97 -16.51 -72.04
N THR A 438 45.62 -16.39 -73.32
CA THR A 438 44.28 -16.76 -73.83
C THR A 438 44.05 -18.26 -73.57
N GLY A 439 42.83 -18.63 -73.17
CA GLY A 439 42.50 -20.00 -72.78
C GLY A 439 43.01 -20.46 -71.40
N SER A 440 43.76 -19.65 -70.63
CA SER A 440 44.29 -20.05 -69.32
C SER A 440 43.30 -20.02 -68.14
N GLY A 441 41.99 -19.92 -68.40
CA GLY A 441 40.96 -19.92 -67.34
C GLY A 441 40.76 -18.59 -66.59
N LYS A 442 41.35 -17.45 -67.04
CA LYS A 442 41.16 -16.12 -66.41
C LYS A 442 39.69 -15.76 -66.17
N THR A 443 38.87 -15.78 -67.23
CA THR A 443 37.45 -15.43 -67.18
C THR A 443 36.65 -16.40 -66.31
N PHE A 444 36.99 -17.69 -66.36
CA PHE A 444 36.38 -18.72 -65.51
C PHE A 444 36.72 -18.51 -64.02
N THR A 445 37.93 -18.06 -63.69
CA THR A 445 38.31 -17.77 -62.30
C THR A 445 37.61 -16.50 -61.79
N ILE A 446 37.56 -15.42 -62.58
CA ILE A 446 36.97 -14.14 -62.15
C ILE A 446 35.44 -14.15 -62.17
N TYR A 447 34.79 -14.77 -63.15
CA TYR A 447 33.32 -14.77 -63.29
C TYR A 447 32.69 -16.15 -63.18
N GLY A 448 33.35 -17.18 -63.72
CA GLY A 448 32.85 -18.56 -63.70
C GLY A 448 31.79 -18.86 -64.76
N SER A 449 30.90 -19.79 -64.44
CA SER A 449 29.67 -20.07 -65.18
C SER A 449 28.48 -20.11 -64.22
N ASP A 450 27.24 -20.14 -64.72
CA ASP A 450 26.04 -20.11 -63.86
C ASP A 450 25.98 -21.26 -62.85
N ASN A 451 26.49 -22.45 -63.23
CA ASN A 451 26.59 -23.61 -62.34
C ASN A 451 27.82 -23.57 -61.41
N ASN A 452 28.86 -22.81 -61.78
CA ASN A 452 30.16 -22.75 -61.10
C ASN A 452 30.66 -21.29 -60.99
N PRO A 453 29.99 -20.44 -60.17
CA PRO A 453 30.30 -19.02 -60.05
C PRO A 453 31.76 -18.80 -59.59
N GLY A 454 32.43 -17.84 -60.21
CA GLY A 454 33.81 -17.45 -59.91
C GLY A 454 33.92 -16.40 -58.81
N LEU A 455 35.11 -15.83 -58.65
CA LEU A 455 35.44 -14.92 -57.55
C LEU A 455 34.52 -13.69 -57.45
N THR A 456 34.14 -13.07 -58.57
CA THR A 456 33.30 -11.86 -58.58
C THR A 456 31.90 -12.08 -58.02
N PRO A 457 31.06 -12.99 -58.56
CA PRO A 457 29.74 -13.24 -57.98
C PRO A 457 29.78 -13.75 -56.53
N ARG A 458 30.82 -14.51 -56.15
CA ARG A 458 31.03 -14.99 -54.78
C ARG A 458 31.37 -13.86 -53.81
N ALA A 459 32.31 -12.99 -54.18
CA ALA A 459 32.68 -11.81 -53.41
C ALA A 459 31.49 -10.86 -53.20
N ILE A 460 30.64 -10.71 -54.21
CA ILE A 460 29.41 -9.88 -54.14
C ILE A 460 28.37 -10.52 -53.22
N ALA A 461 28.20 -11.86 -53.27
CA ALA A 461 27.30 -12.56 -52.34
C ALA A 461 27.76 -12.44 -50.88
N GLU A 462 29.07 -12.56 -50.61
CA GLU A 462 29.62 -12.36 -49.27
C GLU A 462 29.56 -10.88 -48.83
N LEU A 463 29.77 -9.92 -49.73
CA LEU A 463 29.60 -8.48 -49.46
C LEU A 463 28.18 -8.19 -48.96
N PHE A 464 27.15 -8.62 -49.69
CA PHE A 464 25.75 -8.44 -49.28
C PHE A 464 25.34 -9.28 -48.06
N LYS A 465 26.14 -10.26 -47.65
CA LYS A 465 25.97 -11.02 -46.39
C LYS A 465 26.61 -10.29 -45.21
N ILE A 466 27.79 -9.68 -45.38
CA ILE A 466 28.43 -8.80 -44.40
C ILE A 466 27.56 -7.57 -44.14
N LEU A 467 27.08 -6.89 -45.19
CA LEU A 467 26.18 -5.74 -45.08
C LEU A 467 24.90 -6.06 -44.29
N ARG A 468 24.30 -7.24 -44.50
CA ARG A 468 23.12 -7.71 -43.75
C ARG A 468 23.41 -8.18 -42.32
N ARG A 469 24.65 -8.60 -42.02
CA ARG A 469 25.09 -8.95 -40.65
C ARG A 469 25.25 -7.70 -39.79
N ASP A 470 25.79 -6.63 -40.39
CA ASP A 470 26.26 -5.45 -39.66
C ASP A 470 25.37 -4.21 -39.82
N SER A 471 24.23 -4.32 -40.53
CA SER A 471 23.27 -3.23 -40.81
C SER A 471 22.75 -2.52 -39.56
N ASN A 472 22.63 -3.23 -38.43
CA ASN A 472 22.18 -2.65 -37.15
C ASN A 472 23.26 -1.77 -36.48
N LYS A 473 24.48 -1.73 -37.03
CA LYS A 473 25.64 -1.01 -36.48
C LYS A 473 26.23 0.00 -37.47
N PHE A 474 26.13 -0.27 -38.77
CA PHE A 474 26.70 0.55 -39.83
C PHE A 474 25.65 0.82 -40.93
N SER A 475 25.59 2.07 -41.37
CA SER A 475 25.00 2.42 -42.67
C SER A 475 26.03 2.18 -43.77
N PHE A 476 25.60 1.71 -44.94
CA PHE A 476 26.46 1.40 -46.07
C PHE A 476 25.98 2.12 -47.34
N SER A 477 26.90 2.73 -48.08
CA SER A 477 26.68 3.21 -49.44
C SER A 477 27.60 2.47 -50.41
N LEU A 478 27.01 1.79 -51.39
CA LEU A 478 27.72 1.06 -52.44
C LEU A 478 27.64 1.84 -53.76
N LYS A 479 28.78 1.93 -54.46
CA LYS A 479 28.91 2.63 -55.76
C LYS A 479 29.85 1.82 -56.65
N ALA A 480 29.44 1.41 -57.85
CA ALA A 480 30.33 0.70 -58.78
C ALA A 480 30.54 1.45 -60.10
N TYR A 481 31.69 1.19 -60.71
CA TYR A 481 31.98 1.53 -62.10
C TYR A 481 32.75 0.38 -62.77
N MET A 482 32.67 0.30 -64.10
CA MET A 482 33.26 -0.78 -64.89
C MET A 482 33.83 -0.20 -66.17
N VAL A 483 35.15 -0.32 -66.35
CA VAL A 483 35.88 0.25 -67.49
C VAL A 483 36.76 -0.79 -68.16
N GLU A 484 37.04 -0.56 -69.44
CA GLU A 484 37.95 -1.36 -70.24
C GLU A 484 39.17 -0.51 -70.60
N LEU A 485 40.37 -1.06 -70.42
CA LEU A 485 41.63 -0.46 -70.86
C LEU A 485 42.13 -1.22 -72.09
N TYR A 486 42.22 -0.52 -73.21
CA TYR A 486 42.63 -1.07 -74.51
C TYR A 486 43.51 -0.04 -75.25
N GLN A 487 44.71 -0.45 -75.69
CA GLN A 487 45.70 0.43 -76.34
C GLN A 487 45.89 1.77 -75.60
N ASP A 488 46.18 1.70 -74.28
CA ASP A 488 46.32 2.83 -73.35
C ASP A 488 45.08 3.76 -73.22
N THR A 489 43.97 3.41 -73.87
CA THR A 489 42.72 4.16 -73.84
C THR A 489 41.70 3.51 -72.89
N LEU A 490 41.13 4.30 -71.98
CA LEU A 490 40.03 3.88 -71.11
C LEU A 490 38.67 4.08 -71.79
N VAL A 491 37.81 3.06 -71.71
CA VAL A 491 36.44 3.04 -72.24
C VAL A 491 35.45 2.73 -71.13
N ASP A 492 34.39 3.52 -71.02
CA ASP A 492 33.30 3.31 -70.05
C ASP A 492 32.32 2.24 -70.54
N LEU A 493 32.24 1.10 -69.84
CA LEU A 493 31.33 0.01 -70.18
C LEU A 493 29.91 0.21 -69.63
N LEU A 494 29.65 1.20 -68.76
CA LEU A 494 28.34 1.45 -68.16
C LEU A 494 27.61 2.68 -68.75
N LEU A 495 28.32 3.56 -69.46
CA LEU A 495 27.80 4.78 -70.11
C LEU A 495 26.45 4.56 -70.82
N PRO A 496 25.36 5.29 -70.49
CA PRO A 496 24.07 5.14 -71.16
C PRO A 496 24.15 5.36 -72.67
N LYS A 497 23.34 4.64 -73.47
CA LYS A 497 23.40 4.68 -74.95
C LYS A 497 23.29 6.09 -75.56
N ASN A 498 22.60 7.00 -74.86
CA ASN A 498 22.34 8.37 -75.30
C ASN A 498 23.29 9.41 -74.66
N ALA A 499 24.24 8.98 -73.83
CA ALA A 499 25.16 9.88 -73.13
C ALA A 499 26.40 10.20 -73.98
N LYS A 500 26.87 11.45 -73.91
CA LYS A 500 28.09 11.88 -74.59
C LYS A 500 29.31 11.17 -73.99
N ARG A 501 30.11 10.50 -74.83
CA ARG A 501 31.43 9.98 -74.42
C ARG A 501 32.32 11.16 -73.99
N LEU A 502 32.81 11.11 -72.75
CA LEU A 502 33.81 12.01 -72.20
C LEU A 502 35.17 11.32 -72.18
N LYS A 503 36.26 12.09 -72.11
CA LYS A 503 37.59 11.53 -71.85
C LYS A 503 37.64 11.04 -70.39
N LEU A 504 38.03 9.78 -70.21
CA LEU A 504 38.28 9.21 -68.89
C LEU A 504 39.72 9.54 -68.47
N ASP A 505 39.87 10.14 -67.29
CA ASP A 505 41.16 10.56 -66.74
C ASP A 505 41.36 9.97 -65.33
N ILE A 506 42.55 9.46 -65.04
CA ILE A 506 42.86 8.82 -63.75
C ILE A 506 43.25 9.91 -62.74
N LYS A 507 42.50 10.01 -61.64
CA LYS A 507 42.77 10.95 -60.54
C LYS A 507 42.93 10.22 -59.21
N LYS A 508 43.69 10.84 -58.31
CA LYS A 508 43.95 10.34 -56.94
C LYS A 508 43.47 11.37 -55.93
N ASP A 509 42.65 10.97 -54.96
CA ASP A 509 42.18 11.86 -53.90
C ASP A 509 43.23 12.07 -52.79
N SER A 510 42.97 13.02 -51.89
CA SER A 510 43.88 13.37 -50.79
C SER A 510 44.05 12.27 -49.72
N LYS A 511 43.19 11.24 -49.73
CA LYS A 511 43.33 10.02 -48.91
C LYS A 511 44.06 8.90 -49.65
N GLY A 512 44.41 9.13 -50.92
CA GLY A 512 45.15 8.22 -51.77
C GLY A 512 44.29 7.29 -52.63
N MET A 513 42.96 7.40 -52.59
CA MET A 513 42.07 6.58 -53.41
C MET A 513 42.21 6.96 -54.89
N VAL A 514 42.40 5.97 -55.76
CA VAL A 514 42.43 6.20 -57.22
C VAL A 514 41.04 6.00 -57.79
N ALA A 515 40.54 7.00 -58.51
CA ALA A 515 39.25 7.02 -59.19
C ALA A 515 39.43 7.40 -60.68
N VAL A 516 38.52 6.94 -61.53
CA VAL A 516 38.45 7.37 -62.93
C VAL A 516 37.43 8.50 -63.02
N GLU A 517 37.89 9.69 -63.35
CA GLU A 517 37.03 10.85 -63.60
C GLU A 517 36.22 10.63 -64.90
N ASN A 518 35.02 11.20 -64.94
CA ASN A 518 34.05 11.08 -66.04
C ASN A 518 33.51 9.66 -66.32
N ALA A 519 33.90 8.65 -65.54
CA ALA A 519 33.31 7.31 -65.61
C ALA A 519 31.91 7.28 -64.99
N THR A 520 31.02 6.48 -65.58
CA THR A 520 29.65 6.28 -65.08
C THR A 520 29.68 5.46 -63.79
N VAL A 521 29.66 6.17 -62.65
CA VAL A 521 29.50 5.58 -61.32
C VAL A 521 28.01 5.39 -61.03
N ILE A 522 27.61 4.14 -60.75
CA ILE A 522 26.22 3.77 -60.46
C ILE A 522 26.10 3.43 -58.96
N PRO A 523 25.18 4.07 -58.21
CA PRO A 523 24.87 3.68 -56.84
C PRO A 523 24.15 2.33 -56.81
N ILE A 524 24.32 1.57 -55.74
CA ILE A 524 23.79 0.20 -55.63
C ILE A 524 23.01 0.05 -54.32
N SER A 525 21.82 -0.53 -54.43
CA SER A 525 20.93 -0.85 -53.32
C SER A 525 20.82 -2.37 -53.08
N THR A 526 20.90 -3.21 -54.11
CA THR A 526 20.70 -4.67 -53.99
C THR A 526 21.75 -5.53 -54.71
N PHE A 527 21.77 -6.83 -54.38
CA PHE A 527 22.63 -7.84 -55.00
C PHE A 527 22.31 -8.01 -56.49
N GLU A 528 21.02 -8.01 -56.83
CA GLU A 528 20.48 -8.17 -58.18
C GLU A 528 20.86 -7.00 -59.08
N GLU A 529 20.84 -5.78 -58.54
CA GLU A 529 21.27 -4.56 -59.23
C GLU A 529 22.76 -4.63 -59.60
N LEU A 530 23.64 -4.99 -58.65
CA LEU A 530 25.08 -5.16 -58.96
C LEU A 530 25.33 -6.32 -59.94
N LYS A 531 24.62 -7.45 -59.80
CA LYS A 531 24.70 -8.55 -60.78
C LYS A 531 24.31 -8.08 -62.18
N SER A 532 23.22 -7.30 -62.30
CA SER A 532 22.75 -6.73 -63.58
C SER A 532 23.74 -5.71 -64.18
N ILE A 533 24.32 -4.84 -63.35
CA ILE A 533 25.35 -3.87 -63.77
C ILE A 533 26.55 -4.59 -64.40
N ILE A 534 27.02 -5.67 -63.77
CA ILE A 534 28.18 -6.46 -64.24
C ILE A 534 27.84 -7.21 -65.53
N GLN A 535 26.68 -7.86 -65.60
CA GLN A 535 26.23 -8.55 -66.81
C GLN A 535 26.18 -7.58 -68.00
N ARG A 536 25.52 -6.42 -67.83
CA ARG A 536 25.40 -5.37 -68.86
C ARG A 536 26.74 -4.81 -69.33
N GLY A 537 27.72 -4.69 -68.43
CA GLY A 537 29.09 -4.30 -68.78
C GLY A 537 29.82 -5.37 -69.60
N SER A 538 29.69 -6.64 -69.21
CA SER A 538 30.25 -7.79 -69.96
C SER A 538 29.63 -7.95 -71.35
N GLU A 539 28.31 -7.82 -71.49
CA GLU A 539 27.61 -7.85 -72.79
C GLU A 539 28.16 -6.81 -73.77
N ARG A 540 28.40 -5.58 -73.29
CA ARG A 540 28.97 -4.49 -74.11
C ARG A 540 30.40 -4.76 -74.52
N ARG A 541 31.21 -5.33 -73.63
CA ARG A 541 32.58 -5.77 -73.93
C ARG A 541 32.60 -6.84 -75.04
N HIS A 542 31.65 -7.78 -75.01
CA HIS A 542 31.48 -8.76 -76.09
C HIS A 542 31.09 -8.10 -77.42
N ILE A 543 30.14 -7.16 -77.41
CA ILE A 543 29.72 -6.45 -78.63
C ILE A 543 30.89 -5.70 -79.27
N SER A 544 31.72 -5.00 -78.48
CA SER A 544 32.91 -4.30 -78.99
C SER A 544 33.86 -5.23 -79.76
N GLY A 545 34.19 -6.41 -79.23
CA GLY A 545 35.04 -7.37 -79.94
C GLY A 545 34.42 -7.88 -81.24
N THR A 546 33.12 -8.21 -81.22
CA THR A 546 32.42 -8.77 -82.41
C THR A 546 32.39 -7.85 -83.64
N GLN A 547 32.75 -6.56 -83.52
CA GLN A 547 32.80 -5.66 -84.67
C GLN A 547 34.13 -5.64 -85.43
N MET A 548 35.22 -6.23 -84.94
CA MET A 548 36.46 -6.30 -85.75
C MET A 548 37.46 -7.44 -85.49
N ASN A 549 37.53 -8.07 -84.30
CA ASN A 549 38.53 -9.13 -84.02
C ASN A 549 38.18 -9.99 -82.79
N GLU A 550 38.96 -11.06 -82.54
CA GLU A 550 38.85 -11.89 -81.33
C GLU A 550 39.46 -11.18 -80.07
N GLU A 551 38.89 -10.02 -79.77
CA GLU A 551 39.60 -8.89 -79.15
C GLU A 551 39.46 -8.81 -77.62
N SER A 552 38.49 -9.51 -77.02
CA SER A 552 38.27 -9.55 -75.55
C SER A 552 39.43 -10.20 -74.78
N SER A 553 40.40 -10.79 -75.50
CA SER A 553 41.67 -11.30 -74.99
C SER A 553 42.78 -10.24 -74.90
N ARG A 554 42.64 -9.08 -75.58
CA ARG A 554 43.66 -8.05 -75.78
C ARG A 554 43.42 -6.76 -74.97
N SER A 555 42.35 -6.73 -74.19
CA SER A 555 41.99 -5.61 -73.31
C SER A 555 41.95 -6.03 -71.84
N HIS A 556 42.16 -5.08 -70.92
CA HIS A 556 42.02 -5.30 -69.48
C HIS A 556 40.66 -4.81 -69.01
N LEU A 557 39.90 -5.67 -68.32
CA LEU A 557 38.62 -5.32 -67.72
C LEU A 557 38.80 -4.95 -66.24
N ILE A 558 38.35 -3.78 -65.85
CA ILE A 558 38.44 -3.26 -64.49
C ILE A 558 37.03 -3.00 -63.97
N LEU A 559 36.54 -3.90 -63.11
CA LEU A 559 35.42 -3.63 -62.22
C LEU A 559 35.94 -2.95 -60.96
N SER A 560 35.16 -2.05 -60.36
CA SER A 560 35.47 -1.44 -59.06
C SER A 560 34.19 -1.20 -58.27
N VAL A 561 34.17 -1.61 -57.00
CA VAL A 561 33.02 -1.48 -56.10
C VAL A 561 33.48 -0.67 -54.88
N VAL A 562 33.22 0.63 -54.89
CA VAL A 562 33.52 1.51 -53.76
C VAL A 562 32.50 1.27 -52.66
N ILE A 563 33.00 0.95 -51.46
CA ILE A 563 32.22 0.68 -50.26
C ILE A 563 32.46 1.82 -49.27
N GLU A 564 31.40 2.46 -48.80
CA GLU A 564 31.45 3.52 -47.80
C GLU A 564 30.63 3.09 -46.58
N SER A 565 31.30 2.85 -45.45
CA SER A 565 30.71 2.28 -44.23
C SER A 565 30.74 3.31 -43.09
N THR A 566 29.57 3.70 -42.60
CA THR A 566 29.38 4.74 -41.58
C THR A 566 28.84 4.11 -40.31
N ASN A 567 29.62 4.14 -39.22
CA ASN A 567 29.19 3.61 -37.93
C ASN A 567 28.08 4.49 -37.34
N LEU A 568 26.95 3.88 -36.96
CA LEU A 568 25.76 4.61 -36.49
C LEU A 568 25.96 5.24 -35.10
N GLN A 569 26.80 4.67 -34.24
CA GLN A 569 27.08 5.17 -32.90
C GLN A 569 28.15 6.27 -32.89
N THR A 570 29.26 6.06 -33.60
CA THR A 570 30.41 6.98 -33.59
C THR A 570 30.42 7.98 -34.74
N GLN A 571 29.54 7.83 -35.74
CA GLN A 571 29.52 8.59 -36.99
C GLN A 571 30.84 8.51 -37.80
N SER A 572 31.72 7.57 -37.48
CA SER A 572 32.99 7.38 -38.18
C SER A 572 32.76 6.73 -39.55
N VAL A 573 33.24 7.37 -40.61
CA VAL A 573 33.16 6.87 -41.99
C VAL A 573 34.48 6.20 -42.40
N ALA A 574 34.41 4.93 -42.79
CA ALA A 574 35.46 4.22 -43.51
C ALA A 574 35.07 4.06 -44.99
N ARG A 575 36.06 3.97 -45.89
CA ARG A 575 35.83 3.89 -47.34
C ARG A 575 36.87 3.00 -48.02
N GLY A 576 36.42 1.85 -48.52
CA GLY A 576 37.23 0.88 -49.27
C GLY A 576 36.82 0.78 -50.73
N LYS A 577 37.51 -0.08 -51.47
CA LYS A 577 37.34 -0.29 -52.92
C LYS A 577 37.92 -1.64 -53.35
#